data_AF-A0AAT9HS75-F1
#
_entry.id   AF-A0AAT9HS75-F1
#
_cell.length_a   1.000
_cell.length_b   1.000
_cell.length_c   1.000
_cell.angle_alpha   90.00
_cell.angle_beta   90.00
_cell.angle_gamma   90.00
#
_symmetry.space_group_name_H-M   'P 1'
#
loop_
_entity.id
_entity.type
_entity.pdbx_description
1 polymer ?
#
loop_
_entity_poly.entity_id
_entity_poly.type
_entity_poly.pdbx_seq_one_letter_code
_entity_poly.pdbx_strand_id
1 'polypeptide(L)'
;MRHRLAGTGHTVRGVRLSRLLDAAGVRSPAGAVRFTCFDGAYSESLTLDQARRADVMVALRMRDEDLEHAHGGPVRLYVAPMYFYKSAKWLSGITVTEDVEPGYWEERGYDIDAWVGRSNGRDDEPTS
;
A
#
# COMPACT_ATOMS: atom_id res chain seq x y z
N MET A 1 4.57 -21.72 -4.08
CA MET A 1 3.94 -21.64 -5.42
C MET A 1 4.32 -20.30 -6.03
N ARG A 2 5.01 -20.29 -7.17
CA ARG A 2 5.57 -19.08 -7.81
C ARG A 2 4.61 -18.62 -8.91
N HIS A 3 4.11 -17.38 -8.84
CA HIS A 3 3.50 -16.73 -10.00
C HIS A 3 4.53 -15.78 -10.60
N ARG A 4 4.90 -16.02 -11.87
CA ARG A 4 5.69 -15.12 -12.71
C ARG A 4 4.73 -14.59 -13.77
N LEU A 5 4.41 -13.29 -13.72
CA LEU A 5 3.80 -12.60 -14.85
C LEU A 5 4.96 -12.18 -15.77
N ALA A 6 4.86 -12.56 -17.04
CA ALA A 6 5.77 -12.13 -18.08
C ALA A 6 5.33 -10.74 -18.56
N GLY A 7 6.24 -9.77 -18.51
CA GLY A 7 6.04 -8.40 -18.97
C GLY A 7 7.23 -7.57 -18.49
N THR A 8 7.73 -6.67 -19.32
CA THR A 8 8.90 -5.80 -19.08
C THR A 8 8.62 -4.72 -18.02
N GLY A 9 7.82 -5.05 -16.99
CA GLY A 9 7.38 -4.18 -15.92
C GLY A 9 8.23 -4.35 -14.66
N HIS A 10 8.39 -3.29 -13.90
CA HIS A 10 9.15 -3.30 -12.65
C HIS A 10 8.55 -4.30 -11.65
N THR A 11 9.18 -5.47 -11.52
CA THR A 11 8.66 -6.51 -10.64
C THR A 11 8.82 -6.12 -9.18
N VAL A 12 7.72 -5.87 -8.47
CA VAL A 12 7.70 -5.71 -7.01
C VAL A 12 7.43 -7.07 -6.37
N ARG A 13 8.15 -7.40 -5.29
CA ARG A 13 7.93 -8.64 -4.53
C ARG A 13 7.89 -8.37 -3.03
N GLY A 14 7.05 -9.14 -2.35
CA GLY A 14 6.82 -9.03 -0.92
C GLY A 14 5.69 -9.96 -0.45
N VAL A 15 5.08 -9.62 0.68
CA VAL A 15 3.97 -10.36 1.26
C VAL A 15 2.68 -9.57 1.03
N ARG A 16 1.63 -10.22 0.51
CA ARG A 16 0.31 -9.59 0.40
C ARG A 16 -0.16 -9.12 1.77
N LEU A 17 -0.69 -7.91 1.85
CA LEU A 17 -1.15 -7.37 3.14
C LEU A 17 -2.27 -8.21 3.74
N SER A 18 -3.18 -8.73 2.91
CA SER A 18 -4.19 -9.72 3.33
C SER A 18 -3.61 -10.91 4.08
N ARG A 19 -2.45 -11.43 3.67
CA ARG A 19 -1.81 -12.57 4.35
C ARG A 19 -1.29 -12.20 5.74
N LEU A 20 -0.81 -10.97 5.92
CA LEU A 20 -0.38 -10.48 7.23
C LEU A 20 -1.59 -10.28 8.14
N LEU A 21 -2.67 -9.69 7.62
CA LEU A 21 -3.93 -9.51 8.35
C LEU A 21 -4.53 -10.85 8.79
N ASP A 22 -4.52 -11.86 7.90
CA ASP A 22 -4.98 -13.21 8.22
C ASP A 22 -4.12 -13.86 9.31
N ALA A 23 -2.79 -13.73 9.21
CA ALA A 23 -1.86 -14.25 10.22
C ALA A 23 -2.01 -13.55 11.57
N ALA A 24 -2.38 -12.27 11.58
CA ALA A 24 -2.70 -11.50 12.78
C ALA A 24 -4.11 -11.79 13.34
N GLY A 25 -4.90 -12.66 12.68
CA GLY A 25 -6.23 -13.03 13.15
C GLY A 25 -7.30 -11.96 12.93
N VAL A 26 -7.13 -11.06 11.96
CA VAL A 26 -8.14 -10.05 11.63
C VAL A 26 -9.29 -10.74 10.88
N ARG A 27 -10.50 -10.71 11.44
CA ARG A 27 -11.68 -11.45 10.93
C ARG A 27 -12.88 -10.57 10.56
N SER A 28 -12.98 -9.37 11.15
CA SER A 28 -14.05 -8.43 10.84
C SER A 28 -13.91 -7.95 9.37
N PRO A 29 -15.01 -7.77 8.62
CA PRO A 29 -14.99 -7.05 7.36
C PRO A 29 -15.04 -5.52 7.56
N ALA A 30 -15.52 -5.05 8.72
CA ALA A 30 -15.54 -3.64 9.07
C ALA A 30 -14.22 -3.21 9.73
N GLY A 31 -13.76 -2.01 9.42
CA GLY A 31 -12.53 -1.43 9.95
C GLY A 31 -11.67 -0.77 8.88
N ALA A 32 -10.56 -0.22 9.35
CA ALA A 32 -9.49 0.30 8.52
C ALA A 32 -8.13 -0.21 9.00
N VAL A 33 -7.10 0.10 8.23
CA VAL A 33 -5.71 -0.20 8.55
C VAL A 33 -4.93 1.09 8.44
N ARG A 34 -4.26 1.46 9.53
CA ARG A 34 -3.35 2.59 9.61
C ARG A 34 -1.91 2.11 9.51
N PHE A 35 -1.09 2.88 8.78
CA PHE A 35 0.32 2.63 8.55
C PHE A 35 1.14 3.79 9.11
N THR A 36 2.30 3.46 9.69
CA THR A 36 3.29 4.44 10.15
C THR A 36 4.64 4.17 9.54
N CYS A 37 5.48 5.20 9.44
CA CYS A 37 6.82 5.10 8.87
C CYS A 37 7.91 5.35 9.93
N PHE A 38 9.15 4.94 9.62
CA PHE A 38 10.30 5.13 10.52
C PHE A 38 10.68 6.60 10.76
N ASP A 39 10.23 7.52 9.91
CA ASP A 39 10.43 8.96 10.10
C ASP A 39 9.56 9.56 11.22
N GLY A 40 8.56 8.82 11.70
CA GLY A 40 7.62 9.25 12.74
C GLY A 40 6.62 10.34 12.29
N ALA A 41 6.66 10.75 11.03
CA ALA A 41 5.87 11.86 10.50
C ALA A 41 4.86 11.41 9.45
N TYR A 42 5.20 10.39 8.64
CA TYR A 42 4.32 9.91 7.59
C TYR A 42 3.36 8.83 8.12
N SER A 43 2.07 9.08 7.92
CA SER A 43 0.99 8.12 8.13
C SER A 43 0.17 7.94 6.87
N GLU A 44 -0.45 6.77 6.77
CA GLU A 44 -1.38 6.44 5.71
C GLU A 44 -2.48 5.54 6.25
N SER A 45 -3.62 5.47 5.57
CA SER A 45 -4.70 4.56 5.90
C SER A 45 -5.38 3.97 4.65
N LEU A 46 -5.93 2.77 4.83
CA LEU A 46 -6.77 2.08 3.86
C LEU A 46 -7.98 1.51 4.58
N THR A 47 -9.13 1.45 3.92
CA THR A 47 -10.22 0.58 4.40
C THR A 47 -9.74 -0.87 4.46
N LEU A 48 -10.37 -1.70 5.27
CA LEU A 48 -9.97 -3.10 5.36
C LEU A 48 -10.18 -3.84 4.01
N ASP A 49 -11.20 -3.48 3.24
CA ASP A 49 -11.43 -4.02 1.90
C ASP A 49 -10.31 -3.64 0.93
N GLN A 50 -9.87 -2.37 0.95
CA GLN A 50 -8.72 -1.92 0.16
C GLN A 50 -7.45 -2.67 0.57
N ALA A 51 -7.18 -2.78 1.87
CA ALA A 51 -6.02 -3.47 2.42
C ALA A 51 -5.96 -4.97 2.08
N ARG A 52 -7.11 -5.60 1.84
CA ARG A 52 -7.21 -7.03 1.51
C ARG A 52 -7.07 -7.36 0.03
N ARG A 53 -7.02 -6.36 -0.85
CA ARG A 53 -6.90 -6.58 -2.29
C ARG A 53 -5.62 -7.34 -2.66
N ALA A 54 -5.66 -8.05 -3.79
CA ALA A 54 -4.56 -8.89 -4.25
C ALA A 54 -3.33 -8.10 -4.73
N ASP A 55 -3.52 -6.80 -5.02
CA ASP A 55 -2.55 -5.84 -5.54
C ASP A 55 -2.01 -4.88 -4.45
N VAL A 56 -2.32 -5.17 -3.17
CA VAL A 56 -1.76 -4.48 -2.00
C VAL A 56 -0.80 -5.39 -1.25
N MET A 57 0.43 -4.92 -1.03
CA MET A 57 1.48 -5.72 -0.41
C MET A 57 2.45 -4.90 0.44
N VAL A 58 3.07 -5.60 1.39
CA VAL A 58 4.30 -5.18 2.06
C VAL A 58 5.48 -5.65 1.22
N ALA A 59 6.06 -4.72 0.48
CA ALA A 59 7.13 -4.98 -0.48
C ALA A 59 8.52 -4.95 0.19
N LEU A 60 9.38 -5.86 -0.25
CA LEU A 60 10.77 -6.00 0.20
C LEU A 60 11.75 -5.88 -0.96
N ARG A 61 11.28 -6.11 -2.20
CA ARG A 61 12.12 -6.13 -3.40
C ARG A 61 11.44 -5.41 -4.56
N MET A 62 12.25 -4.81 -5.42
CA MET A 62 11.83 -4.15 -6.65
C MET A 62 12.87 -4.40 -7.73
N ARG A 63 12.43 -4.70 -8.97
CA ARG A 63 13.32 -4.98 -10.12
C ARG A 63 14.37 -6.06 -9.84
N ASP A 64 13.93 -7.14 -9.18
CA ASP A 64 14.78 -8.27 -8.77
C ASP A 64 15.92 -7.91 -7.79
N GLU A 65 15.90 -6.73 -7.17
CA GLU A 65 16.85 -6.31 -6.13
C GLU A 65 16.13 -6.03 -4.81
N ASP A 66 16.88 -5.99 -3.71
CA ASP A 66 16.33 -5.52 -2.44
C ASP A 66 15.95 -4.04 -2.54
N LEU A 67 14.91 -3.63 -1.81
CA LEU A 67 14.52 -2.23 -1.84
C LEU A 67 15.67 -1.36 -1.32
N GLU A 68 16.16 -0.48 -2.18
CA GLU A 68 17.06 0.58 -1.78
C GLU A 68 16.34 1.56 -0.84
N HIS A 69 17.11 2.24 0.01
CA HIS A 69 16.57 3.23 0.93
C HIS A 69 15.74 4.32 0.23
N ALA A 70 16.19 4.83 -0.92
CA ALA A 70 15.46 5.84 -1.72
C ALA A 70 14.09 5.35 -2.21
N HIS A 71 13.95 4.04 -2.41
CA HIS A 71 12.70 3.39 -2.82
C HIS A 71 11.81 2.96 -1.65
N GLY A 72 12.22 3.27 -0.40
CA GLY A 72 11.50 2.93 0.82
C GLY A 72 12.02 1.67 1.51
N GLY A 73 13.22 1.19 1.17
CA GLY A 73 13.83 0.03 1.81
C GLY A 73 14.15 0.23 3.30
N PRO A 74 14.18 -0.86 4.09
CA PRO A 74 14.12 -2.26 3.66
C PRO A 74 12.70 -2.78 3.40
N VAL A 75 11.67 -2.00 3.76
CA VAL A 75 10.27 -2.42 3.67
C VAL A 75 9.35 -1.23 3.41
N ARG A 76 8.40 -1.40 2.49
CA ARG A 76 7.39 -0.39 2.20
C ARG A 76 6.00 -0.99 2.02
N LEU A 77 4.98 -0.16 2.17
CA LEU A 77 3.66 -0.44 1.62
C LEU A 77 3.68 -0.17 0.11
N TYR A 78 3.00 -1.03 -0.65
CA TYR A 78 2.80 -0.89 -2.08
C TYR A 78 1.34 -1.15 -2.42
N VAL A 79 0.68 -0.11 -2.97
CA VAL A 79 -0.75 -0.06 -3.28
C VAL A 79 -0.88 0.28 -4.76
N ALA A 80 -0.83 -0.74 -5.62
CA ALA A 80 -0.79 -0.54 -7.07
C ALA A 80 -1.96 0.27 -7.68
N PRO A 81 -3.23 0.09 -7.25
CA PRO A 81 -4.36 0.74 -7.92
C PRO A 81 -4.61 2.19 -7.50
N MET A 82 -3.81 2.74 -6.59
CA MET A 82 -4.00 4.08 -6.02
C MET A 82 -2.78 4.98 -6.28
N TYR A 83 -2.95 6.28 -6.11
CA TYR A 83 -1.86 7.23 -6.22
C TYR A 83 -0.74 6.88 -5.23
N PHE A 84 0.50 7.12 -5.67
CA PHE A 84 1.67 6.57 -5.01
C PHE A 84 1.91 7.11 -3.60
N TYR A 85 1.21 8.19 -3.20
CA TYR A 85 1.22 8.62 -1.80
C TYR A 85 0.58 7.57 -0.87
N LYS A 86 -0.41 6.80 -1.33
CA LYS A 86 -0.94 5.65 -0.58
C LYS A 86 0.08 4.55 -0.34
N SER A 87 1.21 4.56 -1.05
CA SER A 87 2.29 3.57 -0.92
C SER A 87 3.39 4.07 0.04
N ALA A 88 3.14 4.03 1.34
CA ALA A 88 4.06 4.49 2.38
C ALA A 88 5.47 3.85 2.30
N LYS A 89 6.53 4.68 2.33
CA LYS A 89 7.93 4.24 2.38
C LYS A 89 8.39 4.00 3.82
N TRP A 90 9.39 3.14 4.01
CA TRP A 90 9.99 2.89 5.33
C TRP A 90 8.95 2.47 6.37
N LEU A 91 8.13 1.49 6.02
CA LEU A 91 7.00 1.02 6.83
C LEU A 91 7.49 0.51 8.19
N SER A 92 6.99 1.08 9.28
CA SER A 92 7.36 0.73 10.66
C SER A 92 6.22 0.08 11.45
N GLY A 93 4.97 0.31 11.07
CA GLY A 93 3.80 -0.20 11.80
C GLY A 93 2.57 -0.41 10.92
N ILE A 94 1.76 -1.39 11.31
CA ILE A 94 0.47 -1.72 10.72
C ILE A 94 -0.50 -1.92 11.88
N THR A 95 -1.51 -1.05 11.98
CA THR A 95 -2.48 -1.05 13.08
C THR A 95 -3.89 -1.16 12.50
N VAL A 96 -4.70 -2.09 13.00
CA VAL A 96 -6.12 -2.14 12.66
C VAL A 96 -6.86 -1.11 13.50
N THR A 97 -7.72 -0.33 12.85
CA THR A 97 -8.54 0.73 13.48
C THR A 97 -10.01 0.51 13.15
N GLU A 98 -10.90 1.16 13.91
CA GLU A 98 -12.35 1.10 13.67
C GLU A 98 -12.75 1.86 12.40
N ASP A 99 -12.17 3.05 12.20
CA ASP A 99 -12.46 3.93 11.08
C ASP A 99 -11.19 4.31 10.32
N VAL A 100 -11.38 4.80 9.08
CA VAL A 100 -10.31 5.41 8.29
C VAL A 100 -9.91 6.74 8.92
N GLU A 101 -8.66 6.83 9.36
CA GLU A 101 -8.05 8.07 9.84
C GLU A 101 -7.26 8.71 8.68
N PRO A 102 -7.54 9.97 8.29
CA PRO A 102 -6.76 10.66 7.27
C PRO A 102 -5.25 10.60 7.54
N GLY A 103 -4.48 10.24 6.50
CA GLY A 103 -3.04 10.21 6.53
C GLY A 103 -2.42 11.58 6.23
N TYR A 104 -1.11 11.56 5.99
CA TYR A 104 -0.33 12.77 5.78
C TYR A 104 -0.86 13.63 4.61
N TRP A 105 -1.22 13.02 3.47
CA TRP A 105 -1.66 13.78 2.30
C TRP A 105 -3.15 14.11 2.34
N GLU A 106 -3.96 13.24 2.93
CA GLU A 106 -5.39 13.41 3.10
C GLU A 106 -5.70 14.61 4.01
N GLU A 107 -4.93 14.76 5.10
CA GLU A 107 -4.98 15.95 5.97
C GLU A 107 -4.63 17.25 5.21
N ARG A 108 -3.97 17.14 4.06
CA ARG A 108 -3.58 18.25 3.18
C ARG A 108 -4.50 18.40 1.98
N GLY A 109 -5.67 17.75 2.00
CA GLY A 109 -6.72 17.88 1.00
C GLY A 109 -6.60 16.95 -0.20
N TYR A 110 -5.75 15.92 -0.12
CA TYR A 110 -5.73 14.85 -1.13
C TYR A 110 -6.88 13.87 -0.89
N ASP A 111 -7.26 13.15 -1.94
CA ASP A 111 -8.35 12.16 -1.87
C ASP A 111 -7.99 11.00 -0.91
N ILE A 112 -8.93 10.62 -0.05
CA ILE A 112 -8.79 9.50 0.89
C ILE A 112 -8.61 8.16 0.16
N ASP A 113 -9.39 7.96 -0.90
CA ASP A 113 -9.47 6.71 -1.64
C ASP A 113 -8.39 6.63 -2.73
N ALA A 114 -8.05 7.80 -3.30
CA ALA A 114 -6.90 7.99 -4.18
C ALA A 114 -6.79 7.02 -5.37
N TRP A 115 -7.90 6.50 -5.89
CA TRP A 115 -7.92 5.61 -7.04
C TRP A 115 -7.36 6.32 -8.27
N VAL A 116 -6.35 5.71 -8.89
CA VAL A 116 -5.85 6.17 -10.19
C VAL A 116 -7.00 6.08 -11.18
N GLY A 117 -7.23 7.17 -11.92
CA GLY A 117 -8.29 7.21 -12.92
C GLY A 117 -9.67 7.67 -12.39
N ARG A 118 -9.80 7.98 -11.09
CA ARG A 118 -11.09 8.45 -10.52
C ARG A 118 -10.93 9.63 -9.56
N SER A 119 -9.88 9.62 -8.74
CA SER A 119 -9.70 10.56 -7.62
C SER A 119 -9.20 11.96 -8.01
N ASN A 120 -8.80 12.17 -9.25
CA ASN A 120 -8.32 13.47 -9.75
C ASN A 120 -8.79 13.77 -11.18
N GLY A 121 -9.79 13.04 -11.69
CA GLY A 121 -10.30 13.21 -13.05
C GLY A 121 -9.34 12.78 -14.17
N ARG A 122 -8.26 12.05 -13.87
CA ARG A 122 -7.52 11.32 -14.91
C ARG A 122 -8.35 10.17 -15.45
N ASP A 123 -8.30 9.94 -16.75
CA ASP A 123 -8.92 8.85 -17.49
C ASP A 123 -7.90 8.13 -18.39
N ASP A 124 -6.60 8.32 -18.10
CA ASP A 124 -5.50 7.69 -18.82
C ASP A 124 -5.44 6.17 -18.55
N GLU A 125 -5.10 5.40 -19.59
CA GLU A 125 -5.02 3.94 -19.49
C GLU A 125 -4.02 3.51 -18.40
N PRO A 126 -4.31 2.42 -17.65
CA PRO A 126 -3.39 1.90 -16.65
C PRO A 126 -2.03 1.59 -17.27
N THR A 127 -0.96 2.19 -16.73
CA THR A 127 0.40 1.86 -17.15
C THR A 127 0.71 0.39 -16.84
N SER A 128 1.04 -0.36 -17.89
CA SER A 128 1.33 -1.81 -17.87
C SER A 128 2.55 -2.22 -17.03
#